data_AF-A0A535C2K7-F1
#
_entry.id   AF-A0A535C2K7-F1
#
_cell.length_a   1.000
_cell.length_b   1.000
_cell.length_c   1.000
_cell.angle_alpha   90.00
_cell.angle_beta   90.00
_cell.angle_gamma   90.00
#
_symmetry.space_group_name_H-M   'P 1'
#
loop_
_entity.id
_entity.type
_entity.pdbx_description
1 polymer ?
#
loop_
_entity_poly.entity_id
_entity_poly.type
_entity_poly.pdbx_seq_one_letter_code
_entity_poly.pdbx_strand_id
1 'polypeptide(L)' 'MLQIASPAVTAGDKLVNNQARIDLLQLEQSRLAAEFAAGDQWDRDGFNTAYDWIRVNCHL' A
#
# COMPACT_ATOMS: atom_id res chain seq x y z
N MET A 1 -27.80 -34.17 -16.15
CA MET A 1 -27.06 -32.90 -16.06
C MET A 1 -26.06 -33.04 -14.93
N LEU A 2 -24.76 -32.96 -15.21
CA LEU A 2 -23.75 -32.88 -14.15
C LEU A 2 -23.69 -31.42 -13.66
N GLN A 3 -24.15 -31.18 -12.44
CA GLN A 3 -23.90 -29.92 -11.75
C GLN A 3 -22.47 -29.94 -11.23
N ILE A 4 -21.57 -29.25 -11.93
CA ILE A 4 -20.24 -28.92 -11.39
C ILE A 4 -20.49 -27.80 -10.38
N ALA A 5 -20.46 -28.13 -9.09
CA ALA A 5 -20.47 -27.12 -8.05
C ALA A 5 -19.19 -26.28 -8.19
N SER A 6 -19.33 -24.96 -8.34
CA SER A 6 -18.17 -24.07 -8.31
C SER A 6 -17.42 -24.29 -6.98
N PRO A 7 -16.08 -24.44 -7.00
CA PRO A 7 -15.33 -24.62 -5.78
C PRO A 7 -15.61 -23.42 -4.86
N ALA A 8 -16.02 -23.72 -3.62
CA ALA A 8 -16.30 -22.68 -2.65
C ALA A 8 -15.00 -21.93 -2.33
N VAL A 9 -14.99 -20.62 -2.56
CA VAL A 9 -13.87 -19.75 -2.20
C VAL A 9 -13.64 -19.84 -0.70
N THR A 10 -12.47 -20.35 -0.31
CA THR A 10 -12.13 -20.57 1.09
C THR A 10 -11.66 -19.28 1.77
N ALA A 11 -11.56 -19.29 3.10
CA ALA A 11 -10.91 -18.19 3.81
C ALA A 11 -9.42 -18.04 3.39
N GLY A 12 -8.75 -19.15 3.06
CA GLY A 12 -7.37 -19.14 2.58
C GLY A 12 -7.22 -18.42 1.25
N ASP A 13 -8.12 -18.69 0.29
CA ASP A 13 -8.10 -18.02 -1.03
C ASP A 13 -8.29 -16.50 -0.89
N LYS A 14 -9.19 -16.09 0.02
CA LYS A 14 -9.42 -14.67 0.34
C LYS A 14 -8.19 -14.04 1.00
N LEU A 15 -7.50 -14.78 1.86
CA LEU A 15 -6.29 -14.30 2.52
C LEU A 15 -5.17 -14.07 1.50
N VAL A 16 -4.92 -15.02 0.59
CA VAL A 16 -3.93 -14.88 -0.49
C VAL A 16 -4.28 -13.70 -1.40
N ASN A 17 -5.54 -13.56 -1.79
CA ASN A 17 -5.97 -12.43 -2.60
C ASN A 17 -5.78 -11.09 -1.88
N ASN A 18 -6.13 -11.01 -0.60
CA ASN A 18 -5.91 -9.81 0.21
C ASN A 18 -4.42 -9.51 0.37
N GLN A 19 -3.57 -10.52 0.56
CA GLN A 19 -2.13 -10.31 0.64
C GLN A 19 -1.59 -9.69 -0.65
N ALA A 20 -1.97 -10.22 -1.82
CA ALA A 20 -1.55 -9.64 -3.10
C ALA A 20 -1.99 -8.16 -3.25
N ARG A 21 -3.17 -7.81 -2.73
CA ARG A 21 -3.66 -6.42 -2.72
C ARG A 21 -2.86 -5.55 -1.75
N ILE A 22 -2.52 -6.06 -0.57
CA ILE A 22 -1.65 -5.38 0.40
C ILE A 22 -0.28 -5.11 -0.22
N ASP A 23 0.30 -6.11 -0.88
CA ASP A 23 1.62 -5.99 -1.51
C ASP A 23 1.63 -4.90 -2.60
N LEU A 24 0.59 -4.84 -3.43
CA LEU A 24 0.44 -3.79 -4.44
C LEU A 24 0.31 -2.39 -3.81
N LEU A 25 -0.47 -2.27 -2.73
CA LEU A 25 -0.60 -1.00 -2.01
C LEU A 25 0.72 -0.58 -1.36
N GLN A 26 1.48 -1.53 -0.80
CA GLN A 26 2.80 -1.26 -0.21
C GLN A 26 3.83 -0.83 -1.26
N LEU A 27 3.81 -1.45 -2.45
CA LEU A 27 4.66 -1.05 -3.56
C LEU A 27 4.33 0.37 -4.02
N GLU A 28 3.05 0.68 -4.21
CA GLU A 28 2.59 2.01 -4.59
C GLU A 28 2.94 3.06 -3.53
N GLN A 29 2.75 2.74 -2.25
CA GLN A 29 3.13 3.62 -1.15
C GLN A 29 4.64 3.90 -1.14
N SER A 30 5.46 2.89 -1.43
CA SER A 30 6.92 3.04 -1.52
C SER A 30 7.31 3.94 -2.70
N ARG A 31 6.66 3.80 -3.85
CA ARG A 31 6.85 4.67 -5.02
C ARG A 31 6.50 6.12 -4.69
N LEU A 32 5.32 6.36 -4.12
CA LEU A 32 4.84 7.69 -3.76
C LEU A 32 5.75 8.35 -2.70
N ALA A 33 6.21 7.59 -1.70
CA ALA A 33 7.15 8.09 -0.71
C ALA A 33 8.48 8.53 -1.34
N ALA A 34 9.00 7.78 -2.32
CA ALA A 34 10.21 8.14 -3.04
C ALA A 34 10.02 9.40 -3.91
N GLU A 35 8.90 9.50 -4.62
CA GLU A 35 8.56 10.68 -5.42
C GLU A 35 8.38 11.93 -4.56
N PHE A 36 7.69 11.79 -3.43
CA PHE A 36 7.51 12.86 -2.45
C PHE A 36 8.85 13.33 -1.87
N ALA A 37 9.74 12.39 -1.51
CA ALA A 37 11.05 12.71 -0.98
C ALA A 37 11.99 13.38 -2.00
N ALA A 38 11.84 13.06 -3.28
CA ALA A 38 12.56 13.72 -4.37
C ALA A 38 12.02 15.13 -4.69
N GLY A 39 10.79 15.42 -4.30
CA GLY A 39 10.20 16.75 -4.41
C GLY A 39 10.60 17.68 -3.25
N ASP A 40 9.99 18.85 -3.24
CA ASP A 40 10.23 19.95 -2.30
C ASP A 40 8.98 20.28 -1.45
N GLN A 41 7.92 19.46 -1.54
CA GLN A 41 6.68 19.71 -0.80
C GLN A 41 6.92 19.68 0.72
N TRP A 42 7.68 18.73 1.23
CA TRP A 42 7.98 18.62 2.66
C TRP A 42 8.70 19.86 3.20
N ASP A 43 9.58 20.46 2.39
CA ASP A 43 10.29 21.70 2.74
C ASP A 43 9.33 22.90 2.74
N ARG A 44 8.47 23.01 1.71
CA ARG A 44 7.41 24.04 1.67
C ARG A 44 6.41 23.93 2.83
N ASP A 45 6.14 22.71 3.27
CA ASP A 45 5.28 22.42 4.43
C ASP A 45 6.02 22.68 5.77
N GLY A 46 7.30 23.04 5.74
CA GLY A 46 8.10 23.44 6.90
C GLY A 46 8.71 22.29 7.69
N PHE A 47 8.82 21.09 7.10
CA PHE A 47 9.45 19.95 7.74
C PHE A 47 10.96 19.91 7.47
N ASN A 48 11.73 19.42 8.45
CA ASN A 48 13.19 19.35 8.35
C ASN A 48 13.67 18.34 7.29
N THR A 49 12.91 17.27 7.08
CA THR A 49 13.19 16.23 6.09
C THR A 49 11.90 15.65 5.52
N ALA A 50 11.96 15.06 4.33
CA ALA A 50 10.85 14.29 3.77
C ALA A 50 10.42 13.14 4.71
N TYR A 51 11.36 12.49 5.37
CA TYR A 51 11.08 11.40 6.31
C TYR A 51 10.30 11.89 7.53
N ASP A 52 10.60 13.08 8.05
CA ASP A 52 9.83 13.66 9.16
C ASP A 52 8.38 13.90 8.78
N TRP A 53 8.14 14.45 7.58
CA TRP A 53 6.79 14.64 7.06
C TRP A 53 6.06 13.29 6.95
N ILE A 54 6.71 12.29 6.35
CA ILE A 54 6.13 10.95 6.16
C ILE A 54 5.81 10.30 7.52
N ARG A 55 6.72 10.34 8.48
CA ARG A 55 6.53 9.77 9.82
C ARG A 55 5.32 10.38 10.53
N VAL A 56 5.18 11.71 10.47
CA VAL A 56 4.09 12.44 11.15
C VAL A 56 2.74 12.20 10.44
N ASN A 57 2.71 12.29 9.12
CA ASN A 57 1.45 12.28 8.35
C ASN A 57 0.99 10.87 7.93
N CYS A 58 1.91 9.90 7.83
CA CYS A 58 1.58 8.52 7.45
C CYS A 58 1.66 7.53 8.63
N HIS A 59 2.06 8.00 9.82
CA HIS A 59 2.16 7.18 11.03
C HIS A 59 3.08 5.96 10.89
N LEU A 60 4.21 6.16 10.20
CA LEU A 60 5.30 5.20 10.06
C LEU A 60 6.30 5.27 11.21
#